data_AF-A0A847IWV0-F1
#
_entry.id   AF-A0A847IWV0-F1
#
_cell.length_a   1.000
_cell.length_b   1.000
_cell.length_c   1.000
_cell.angle_alpha   90.00
_cell.angle_beta   90.00
_cell.angle_gamma   90.00
#
_symmetry.space_group_name_H-M   'P 1'
#
loop_
_entity.id
_entity.type
_entity.pdbx_description
1 polymer ?
#
loop_
_entity_poly.entity_id
_entity_poly.type
_entity_poly.pdbx_seq_one_letter_code
_entity_poly.pdbx_strand_id
1 'polypeptide(L)'
;MANESFEKFRVNLSIKSKNGLDFTLSAGIVWILIAFVWTLNWKSYDKSVITFMVGVLLIPLALLFSKLFKTTWTDTANPLQPLGLWLNFAQLFYFPFLIFSLIKLPDYFVMVYAIITGGHLFPYAWFYKTNLYAVFAGILTVGAMLCGLL
;
A
#
# COMPACT_ATOMS: atom_id res chain seq x y z
N MET A 1 32.12 4.31 -9.52
CA MET A 1 31.53 5.67 -9.62
C MET A 1 30.02 5.65 -9.91
N ALA A 2 29.52 5.02 -10.99
CA ALA A 2 28.07 5.01 -11.29
C ALA A 2 27.19 4.34 -10.20
N ASN A 3 27.67 3.26 -9.57
CA ASN A 3 26.95 2.59 -8.48
C ASN A 3 26.89 3.42 -7.19
N GLU A 4 27.91 4.24 -6.91
CA GLU A 4 27.93 5.10 -5.72
C GLU A 4 26.97 6.27 -5.84
N SER A 5 26.85 6.87 -7.04
CA SER A 5 25.85 7.91 -7.29
C SER A 5 24.43 7.36 -7.19
N PHE A 6 24.17 6.16 -7.72
CA PHE A 6 22.88 5.51 -7.65
C PHE A 6 22.44 5.24 -6.20
N GLU A 7 23.31 4.65 -5.40
CA GLU A 7 23.02 4.37 -3.99
C GLU A 7 22.77 5.65 -3.18
N LYS A 8 23.48 6.73 -3.48
CA LYS A 8 23.24 8.05 -2.87
C LYS A 8 21.85 8.57 -3.21
N PHE A 9 21.40 8.46 -4.47
CA PHE A 9 20.05 8.85 -4.84
C PHE A 9 18.98 8.05 -4.09
N ARG A 10 19.17 6.73 -3.96
CA ARG A 10 18.24 5.85 -3.24
C ARG A 10 18.16 6.19 -1.75
N VAL A 11 19.30 6.38 -1.10
CA VAL A 11 19.35 6.78 0.32
C VAL A 11 18.75 8.17 0.53
N ASN A 12 19.08 9.15 -0.34
CA ASN A 12 18.52 10.50 -0.25
C ASN A 12 16.99 10.50 -0.40
N LEU A 13 16.48 9.72 -1.36
CA LEU A 13 15.05 9.53 -1.56
C LEU A 13 14.39 9.00 -0.29
N SER A 14 14.97 7.95 0.29
CA SER A 14 14.45 7.32 1.51
C SER A 14 14.42 8.26 2.71
N ILE A 15 15.46 9.07 2.89
CA ILE A 15 15.53 10.05 3.97
C ILE A 15 14.48 11.14 3.77
N LYS A 16 14.37 11.71 2.57
CA LYS A 16 13.41 12.79 2.25
C LYS A 16 11.95 12.32 2.37
N SER A 17 11.65 11.10 1.95
CA SER A 17 10.32 10.51 2.09
C SER A 17 10.05 9.94 3.49
N LYS A 18 11.05 9.92 4.38
CA LYS A 18 11.03 9.19 5.66
C LYS A 18 10.57 7.74 5.48
N ASN A 19 11.11 7.07 4.47
CA ASN A 19 10.74 5.71 4.07
C ASN A 19 9.25 5.55 3.76
N GLY A 20 8.56 6.58 3.25
CA GLY A 20 7.13 6.52 2.93
C GLY A 20 6.22 6.44 4.17
N LEU A 21 6.64 7.06 5.27
CA LEU A 21 5.92 7.06 6.55
C LEU A 21 4.48 7.58 6.42
N ASP A 22 4.29 8.63 5.63
CA ASP A 22 2.99 9.22 5.31
C ASP A 22 2.02 8.19 4.72
N PHE A 23 2.43 7.48 3.66
CA PHE A 23 1.61 6.43 3.06
C PHE A 23 1.37 5.25 4.01
N THR A 24 2.39 4.83 4.75
CA THR A 24 2.29 3.69 5.69
C THR A 24 1.30 4.00 6.82
N LEU A 25 1.37 5.21 7.39
CA LEU A 25 0.45 5.63 8.44
C LEU A 25 -0.98 5.77 7.92
N SER A 26 -1.16 6.36 6.74
CA SER A 26 -2.46 6.44 6.08
C SER A 26 -3.05 5.07 5.83
N ALA A 27 -2.25 4.11 5.35
CA ALA A 27 -2.67 2.73 5.15
C ALA A 27 -3.12 2.10 6.49
N GLY A 28 -2.38 2.30 7.58
CA GLY A 28 -2.78 1.83 8.90
C GLY A 28 -4.17 2.31 9.32
N ILE A 29 -4.46 3.60 9.14
CA ILE A 29 -5.78 4.18 9.45
C ILE A 29 -6.86 3.58 8.55
N VAL A 30 -6.61 3.50 7.24
CA VAL A 30 -7.53 2.89 6.27
C VAL A 30 -7.84 1.44 6.63
N TRP A 31 -6.85 0.65 7.01
CA TRP A 31 -7.03 -0.75 7.40
C TRP A 31 -7.78 -0.92 8.73
N ILE A 32 -7.63 0.00 9.68
CA ILE A 32 -8.46 0.03 10.89
C ILE A 32 -9.93 0.28 10.53
N LEU A 33 -10.20 1.23 9.62
CA LEU A 33 -11.57 1.50 9.14
C LEU A 33 -12.15 0.30 8.39
N ILE A 34 -11.36 -0.36 7.53
CA ILE A 34 -11.77 -1.58 6.84
C ILE A 34 -12.08 -2.69 7.87
N ALA A 35 -11.21 -2.91 8.86
CA ALA A 35 -11.45 -3.89 9.90
C ALA A 35 -12.78 -3.63 10.64
N PHE A 36 -13.07 -2.36 10.96
CA PHE A 36 -14.36 -1.96 11.53
C PHE A 36 -15.55 -2.26 10.60
N VAL A 37 -15.46 -1.98 9.30
CA VAL A 37 -16.52 -2.31 8.32
C VAL A 37 -16.83 -3.81 8.34
N TRP A 38 -15.82 -4.66 8.52
CA TRP A 38 -15.99 -6.12 8.53
C TRP A 38 -16.54 -6.70 9.82
N THR A 39 -16.69 -5.91 10.89
CA THR A 39 -17.45 -6.30 12.10
C THR A 39 -18.95 -6.03 11.98
N LEU A 40 -19.38 -5.26 10.98
CA LEU A 40 -20.79 -4.91 10.79
C LEU A 40 -21.59 -6.09 10.25
N ASN A 41 -22.84 -6.22 10.73
CA ASN A 41 -23.78 -7.25 10.28
C ASN A 41 -24.47 -6.86 8.95
N TRP A 42 -23.66 -6.56 7.94
CA TRP A 42 -24.10 -6.21 6.58
C TRP A 42 -23.75 -7.32 5.60
N LYS A 43 -24.41 -7.32 4.42
CA LYS A 43 -24.09 -8.26 3.35
C LYS A 43 -22.64 -8.06 2.90
N SER A 44 -21.96 -9.15 2.57
CA SER A 44 -20.54 -9.11 2.18
C SER A 44 -20.28 -8.25 0.95
N TYR A 45 -21.23 -8.20 0.01
CA TYR A 45 -21.14 -7.29 -1.13
C TYR A 45 -21.08 -5.82 -0.69
N ASP A 46 -21.98 -5.40 0.19
CA ASP A 46 -22.03 -4.01 0.69
C ASP A 46 -20.75 -3.67 1.46
N LYS A 47 -20.27 -4.59 2.31
CA LYS A 47 -18.98 -4.46 3.01
C LYS A 47 -17.81 -4.34 2.03
N SER A 48 -17.83 -5.08 0.93
CA SER A 48 -16.79 -5.04 -0.11
C SER A 48 -16.75 -3.70 -0.84
N VAL A 49 -17.92 -3.20 -1.25
CA VAL A 49 -18.04 -1.87 -1.88
C VAL A 49 -17.53 -0.78 -0.94
N ILE A 50 -17.95 -0.81 0.32
CA ILE A 50 -17.51 0.18 1.32
C ILE A 50 -16.01 0.05 1.61
N THR A 51 -15.47 -1.17 1.68
CA THR A 51 -14.02 -1.42 1.80
C THR A 51 -13.24 -0.75 0.67
N PHE A 52 -13.73 -0.89 -0.57
CA PHE A 52 -13.11 -0.24 -1.72
C PHE A 52 -13.19 1.29 -1.63
N MET A 53 -14.34 1.84 -1.24
CA MET A 53 -14.52 3.29 -1.04
C MET A 53 -13.62 3.86 0.05
N VAL A 54 -13.46 3.15 1.18
CA VAL A 54 -12.57 3.56 2.28
C VAL A 54 -11.12 3.62 1.81
N GLY A 55 -10.71 2.77 0.87
CA GLY A 55 -9.38 2.81 0.25
C GLY A 55 -9.05 4.15 -0.41
N VAL A 56 -10.04 4.87 -0.94
CA VAL A 56 -9.85 6.20 -1.58
C VAL A 56 -9.29 7.22 -0.59
N LEU A 57 -9.53 7.06 0.72
CA LEU A 57 -9.01 7.96 1.77
C LEU A 57 -7.49 7.90 1.92
N LEU A 58 -6.83 6.86 1.39
CA LEU A 58 -5.37 6.70 1.50
C LEU A 58 -4.61 7.90 0.96
N ILE A 59 -4.95 8.39 -0.24
CA ILE A 59 -4.24 9.49 -0.89
C ILE A 59 -4.45 10.83 -0.16
N PRO A 60 -5.70 11.26 0.16
CA PRO A 60 -5.92 12.44 0.98
C PRO A 60 -5.19 12.41 2.32
N LEU A 61 -5.19 11.27 3.01
CA LEU A 61 -4.47 11.11 4.28
C LEU A 61 -2.95 11.18 4.09
N ALA A 62 -2.41 10.59 3.02
CA ALA A 62 -0.98 10.63 2.75
C ALA A 62 -0.52 12.06 2.44
N LEU A 63 -1.34 12.82 1.70
CA LEU A 63 -1.10 14.25 1.45
C LEU A 63 -1.20 15.11 2.72
N LEU A 64 -2.09 14.76 3.65
CA LEU A 64 -2.18 15.42 4.94
C LEU A 64 -0.93 15.13 5.78
N PHE A 65 -0.52 13.86 5.88
CA PHE A 65 0.65 13.47 6.66
C PHE A 65 1.96 13.92 6.05
N SER A 66 2.06 14.04 4.73
CA SER A 66 3.27 14.58 4.11
C SER A 66 3.53 16.02 4.54
N LYS A 67 2.46 16.84 4.63
CA LYS A 67 2.53 18.20 5.17
C LYS A 67 2.84 18.20 6.66
N LEU A 68 2.19 17.34 7.44
CA LEU A 68 2.38 17.26 8.90
C LEU A 68 3.82 16.86 9.26
N PHE A 69 4.36 15.83 8.61
CA PHE A 69 5.68 15.29 8.90
C PHE A 69 6.79 15.92 8.05
N LYS A 70 6.45 16.84 7.15
CA LYS A 70 7.39 17.51 6.23
C LYS A 70 8.18 16.50 5.40
N THR A 71 7.51 15.46 4.88
CA THR A 71 8.12 14.51 3.95
C THR A 71 8.13 15.08 2.54
N THR A 72 9.03 14.59 1.69
CA THR A 72 9.08 14.94 0.27
C THR A 72 9.26 13.67 -0.55
N TRP A 73 8.18 13.25 -1.19
CA TRP A 73 8.14 12.07 -2.09
C TRP A 73 8.02 12.44 -3.58
N THR A 74 7.97 13.74 -3.89
CA THR A 74 7.88 14.31 -5.25
C THR A 74 9.14 15.07 -5.67
N ASP A 75 10.30 14.74 -5.09
CA ASP A 75 11.57 15.40 -5.40
C ASP A 75 12.05 15.10 -6.83
N THR A 76 11.75 15.99 -7.77
CA THR A 76 12.11 15.84 -9.19
C THR A 76 13.61 15.93 -9.46
N ALA A 77 14.41 16.45 -8.50
CA ALA A 77 15.86 16.44 -8.61
C ALA A 77 16.44 15.02 -8.45
N ASN A 78 15.67 14.08 -7.88
CA ASN A 78 16.09 12.70 -7.73
C ASN A 78 15.61 11.85 -8.92
N PRO A 79 16.52 11.24 -9.71
CA PRO A 79 16.15 10.47 -10.91
C PRO A 79 15.35 9.20 -10.60
N LEU A 80 15.33 8.73 -9.34
CA LEU A 80 14.54 7.57 -8.90
C LEU A 80 13.11 7.93 -8.50
N GLN A 81 12.77 9.21 -8.40
CA GLN A 81 11.44 9.64 -7.98
C GLN A 81 10.32 9.08 -8.87
N PRO A 82 10.43 9.07 -10.23
CA PRO A 82 9.36 8.53 -11.08
C PRO A 82 9.09 7.05 -10.84
N LEU A 83 10.08 6.28 -10.38
CA LEU A 83 9.92 4.86 -10.11
C LEU A 83 8.91 4.61 -8.98
N GLY A 84 8.88 5.45 -7.94
CA GLY A 84 7.88 5.34 -6.88
C GLY A 84 6.45 5.45 -7.40
N LEU A 85 6.22 6.31 -8.40
CA LEU A 85 4.93 6.43 -9.06
C LEU A 85 4.60 5.19 -9.90
N TRP A 86 5.57 4.67 -10.66
CA TRP A 86 5.41 3.44 -11.43
C TRP A 86 5.08 2.23 -10.56
N LEU A 87 5.73 2.10 -9.40
CA LEU A 87 5.42 1.06 -8.43
C LEU A 87 3.95 1.17 -8.00
N ASN A 88 3.47 2.36 -7.66
CA ASN A 88 2.05 2.58 -7.32
C ASN A 88 1.12 2.22 -8.48
N PHE A 89 1.46 2.57 -9.72
CA PHE A 89 0.64 2.21 -10.88
C PHE A 89 0.61 0.71 -11.16
N ALA A 90 1.70 -0.01 -10.87
CA ALA A 90 1.75 -1.45 -11.06
C ALA A 90 0.64 -2.18 -10.29
N GLN A 91 0.23 -1.66 -9.12
CA GLN A 91 -0.84 -2.26 -8.34
C GLN A 91 -2.22 -2.16 -9.02
N LEU A 92 -2.45 -1.14 -9.87
CA LEU A 92 -3.72 -0.94 -10.56
C LEU A 92 -4.01 -2.04 -11.58
N PHE A 93 -2.98 -2.73 -12.08
CA PHE A 93 -3.17 -3.87 -12.97
C PHE A 93 -3.83 -5.07 -12.29
N TYR A 94 -3.91 -5.10 -10.95
CA TYR A 94 -4.68 -6.09 -10.21
C TYR A 94 -6.16 -5.71 -10.02
N PHE A 95 -6.59 -4.52 -10.45
CA PHE A 95 -7.99 -4.09 -10.31
C PHE A 95 -8.98 -4.99 -11.04
N PRO A 96 -8.70 -5.54 -12.25
CA PRO A 96 -9.59 -6.53 -12.86
C PRO A 96 -9.85 -7.74 -11.96
N PHE A 97 -8.81 -8.22 -11.25
CA PHE A 97 -8.94 -9.32 -10.30
C PHE A 97 -9.71 -8.90 -9.04
N LEU A 98 -9.51 -7.67 -8.57
CA LEU A 98 -10.23 -7.09 -7.44
C LEU A 98 -11.72 -6.87 -7.76
N ILE A 99 -12.06 -6.42 -8.98
CA ILE A 99 -13.43 -6.28 -9.45
C ILE A 99 -14.08 -7.67 -9.59
N PHE A 100 -13.34 -8.65 -10.12
CA PHE A 100 -13.81 -10.03 -10.20
C PHE A 100 -14.17 -10.58 -8.81
N SER A 101 -13.30 -10.42 -7.81
CA SER A 101 -13.59 -10.88 -6.44
C SER A 101 -14.78 -10.15 -5.83
N LEU A 102 -14.92 -8.83 -6.05
CA LEU A 102 -16.06 -8.06 -5.57
C LEU A 102 -17.40 -8.60 -6.11
N ILE A 103 -17.44 -8.97 -7.40
CA ILE A 103 -18.68 -9.39 -8.07
C ILE A 103 -18.99 -10.87 -7.80
N LYS A 104 -17.96 -11.74 -7.80
CA LYS A 104 -18.15 -13.20 -7.77
C LYS A 104 -17.93 -13.82 -6.40
N LEU A 105 -17.06 -13.23 -5.58
CA LEU A 105 -16.58 -13.79 -4.32
C LEU A 105 -16.51 -12.70 -3.23
N PRO A 106 -17.60 -11.96 -2.96
CA PRO A 106 -17.57 -10.80 -2.07
C PRO A 106 -17.13 -11.15 -0.64
N ASP A 107 -17.38 -12.36 -0.16
CA ASP A 107 -16.90 -12.83 1.15
C ASP A 107 -15.36 -12.80 1.25
N TYR A 108 -14.67 -13.04 0.14
CA TYR A 108 -13.22 -13.09 0.04
C TYR A 108 -12.58 -11.78 -0.43
N PHE A 109 -13.39 -10.74 -0.68
CA PHE A 109 -12.91 -9.48 -1.22
C PHE A 109 -11.82 -8.85 -0.35
N VAL A 110 -12.02 -8.80 0.98
CA VAL A 110 -11.06 -8.21 1.91
C VAL A 110 -9.73 -8.98 1.94
N MET A 111 -9.78 -10.30 1.84
CA MET A 111 -8.58 -11.14 1.73
C MET A 111 -7.81 -10.80 0.44
N VAL A 112 -8.49 -10.82 -0.72
CA VAL A 112 -7.89 -10.50 -2.01
C VAL A 112 -7.27 -9.10 -1.99
N TYR A 113 -8.00 -8.13 -1.43
CA TYR A 113 -7.54 -6.76 -1.35
C TYR A 113 -6.29 -6.65 -0.45
N ALA A 114 -6.30 -7.30 0.72
CA ALA A 114 -5.16 -7.33 1.64
C ALA A 114 -3.92 -7.97 1.01
N ILE A 115 -4.08 -9.06 0.24
CA ILE A 115 -2.99 -9.72 -0.47
C ILE A 115 -2.38 -8.77 -1.52
N ILE A 116 -3.20 -8.12 -2.34
CA ILE A 116 -2.70 -7.18 -3.36
C ILE A 116 -1.93 -6.02 -2.70
N THR A 117 -2.52 -5.39 -1.68
CA THR A 117 -1.88 -4.25 -1.00
C THR A 117 -0.64 -4.67 -0.20
N GLY A 118 -0.67 -5.84 0.42
CA GLY A 118 0.46 -6.38 1.19
C GLY A 118 1.62 -6.72 0.26
N GLY A 119 1.35 -7.39 -0.86
CA GLY A 119 2.36 -7.72 -1.86
C GLY A 119 2.98 -6.46 -2.49
N HIS A 120 2.19 -5.39 -2.64
CA HIS A 120 2.67 -4.10 -3.13
C HIS A 120 3.76 -3.47 -2.24
N LEU A 121 3.88 -3.85 -0.97
CA LEU A 121 4.96 -3.39 -0.09
C LEU A 121 6.33 -3.97 -0.49
N PHE A 122 6.37 -5.13 -1.14
CA PHE A 122 7.63 -5.86 -1.37
C PHE A 122 8.67 -5.05 -2.18
N PRO A 123 8.33 -4.40 -3.31
CA PRO A 123 9.29 -3.56 -4.04
C PRO A 123 9.84 -2.39 -3.22
N TYR A 124 9.10 -1.91 -2.21
CA TYR A 124 9.56 -0.81 -1.36
C TYR A 124 10.69 -1.21 -0.41
N ALA A 125 10.89 -2.50 -0.17
CA ALA A 125 12.06 -2.97 0.57
C ALA A 125 13.36 -2.57 -0.14
N TRP A 126 13.35 -2.71 -1.47
CA TRP A 126 14.44 -2.24 -2.30
C TRP A 126 14.41 -0.71 -2.47
N PHE A 127 13.24 -0.11 -2.73
CA PHE A 127 13.12 1.32 -3.02
C PHE A 127 13.56 2.22 -1.85
N TYR A 128 13.14 1.89 -0.62
CA TYR A 128 13.49 2.61 0.61
C TYR A 128 14.64 1.95 1.39
N LYS A 129 15.30 0.92 0.83
CA LYS A 129 16.43 0.24 1.46
C LYS A 129 16.13 -0.19 2.91
N THR A 130 14.95 -0.76 3.13
CA THR A 130 14.49 -1.22 4.45
C THR A 130 13.80 -2.58 4.33
N ASN A 131 14.40 -3.61 4.94
CA ASN A 131 13.91 -4.98 4.86
C ASN A 131 12.54 -5.17 5.53
N LEU A 132 12.10 -4.24 6.38
CA LEU A 132 10.80 -4.30 7.03
C LEU A 132 9.66 -4.39 6.01
N TYR A 133 9.75 -3.68 4.90
CA TYR A 133 8.75 -3.77 3.84
C TYR A 133 8.60 -5.18 3.26
N ALA A 134 9.70 -5.92 3.10
CA ALA A 134 9.65 -7.30 2.60
C ALA A 134 9.06 -8.25 3.64
N VAL A 135 9.44 -8.08 4.91
CA VAL A 135 8.89 -8.87 6.02
C VAL A 135 7.37 -8.66 6.13
N PHE A 136 6.92 -7.40 6.16
CA PHE A 136 5.49 -7.08 6.23
C PHE A 136 4.74 -7.49 4.96
N ALA A 137 5.35 -7.41 3.76
CA ALA A 137 4.74 -7.94 2.55
C ALA A 137 4.43 -9.43 2.68
N GLY A 138 5.39 -10.23 3.17
CA GLY A 138 5.20 -11.66 3.41
C GLY A 138 4.13 -11.93 4.48
N ILE A 139 4.21 -11.22 5.62
CA ILE A 139 3.24 -11.38 6.72
C ILE A 139 1.83 -11.04 6.26
N LEU A 140 1.62 -9.92 5.56
CA LEU A 140 0.29 -9.48 5.15
C LEU A 140 -0.29 -10.37 4.06
N THR A 141 0.52 -10.80 3.09
CA THR A 141 0.05 -11.68 2.00
C THR A 141 -0.31 -13.07 2.50
N VAL A 142 0.64 -13.73 3.17
CA VAL A 142 0.43 -15.09 3.71
C VAL A 142 -0.59 -15.07 4.84
N GLY A 143 -0.53 -14.07 5.72
CA GLY A 143 -1.47 -13.92 6.83
C GLY A 143 -2.90 -13.70 6.34
N ALA A 144 -3.13 -12.81 5.36
CA ALA A 144 -4.46 -12.62 4.80
C ALA A 144 -5.00 -13.89 4.15
N MET A 145 -4.15 -14.61 3.39
CA MET A 145 -4.52 -15.89 2.79
C MET A 145 -4.94 -16.91 3.85
N LEU A 146 -4.15 -17.09 4.91
CA LEU A 146 -4.48 -18.02 5.99
C LEU A 146 -5.79 -17.63 6.69
N CYS A 147 -5.99 -16.35 6.99
CA CYS A 147 -7.23 -15.87 7.61
C CYS A 147 -8.46 -16.11 6.73
N GLY A 148 -8.34 -15.98 5.41
CA GLY A 148 -9.46 -16.25 4.51
C GLY A 148 -9.72 -17.75 4.26
N LEU A 149 -8.81 -18.63 4.65
CA LEU A 149 -9.00 -20.09 4.59
C LEU A 149 -9.64 -20.67 5.87
N LEU A 150 -9.71 -19.90 6.95
CA LEU A 150 -10.38 -20.26 8.20
C LEU A 150 -11.90 -19.99 8.11
#